data_AF-A0A384IVE6-F1
#
_entry.id   AF-A0A384IVE6-F1
#
_cell.length_a   1.000
_cell.length_b   1.000
_cell.length_c   1.000
_cell.angle_alpha   90.00
_cell.angle_beta   90.00
_cell.angle_gamma   90.00
#
_symmetry.space_group_name_H-M   'P 1'
#
loop_
_entity.id
_entity.type
_entity.pdbx_description
1 polymer ?
#
loop_
_entity_poly.entity_id
_entity_poly.type
_entity_poly.pdbx_seq_one_letter_code
_entity_poly.pdbx_strand_id
1 'polypeptide(L)'
;MRIDMATGGSASADEPCDLVTVPARQGLEAVDILRRGADRPAVGPVIHDGTCDTLGFLVPPGTAQGWDVPGSACTRTDGRGLRIPAEPPVSGSGWLLPPAAGTPVTDPAVLRAALDQAARLIEAADSCR
;
A
#
# COMPACT_ATOMS: atom_id res chain seq x y z
N MET A 1 4.74 -23.42 29.85
CA MET A 1 5.06 -23.03 28.47
C MET A 1 4.05 -21.96 28.09
N ARG A 2 4.44 -20.68 28.13
CA ARG A 2 3.56 -19.56 27.75
C ARG A 2 3.75 -19.36 26.25
N ILE A 3 2.64 -19.29 25.51
CA ILE A 3 2.65 -18.97 24.09
C ILE A 3 2.42 -17.47 24.02
N ASP A 4 3.45 -16.73 23.64
CA ASP A 4 3.35 -15.31 23.30
C ASP A 4 2.54 -15.20 22.00
N MET A 5 1.26 -14.86 22.14
CA MET A 5 0.41 -14.47 21.03
C MET A 5 0.91 -13.13 20.53
N ALA A 6 1.57 -13.12 19.35
CA ALA A 6 1.90 -11.91 18.65
C ALA A 6 0.59 -11.16 18.34
N THR A 7 0.36 -10.07 19.09
CA THR A 7 -0.76 -9.16 18.90
C THR A 7 -0.68 -8.60 17.49
N GLY A 8 -1.51 -9.14 16.59
CA GLY A 8 -1.83 -8.49 15.32
C GLY A 8 -2.51 -7.17 15.63
N GLY A 9 -1.73 -6.09 15.66
CA GLY A 9 -2.21 -4.75 15.90
C GLY A 9 -3.18 -4.37 14.79
N SER A 10 -4.48 -4.34 15.12
CA SER A 10 -5.48 -3.65 14.32
C SER A 10 -5.12 -2.17 14.35
N ALA A 11 -4.50 -1.69 13.26
CA ALA A 11 -4.21 -0.29 13.09
C ALA A 11 -5.55 0.48 13.13
N SER A 12 -5.79 1.16 14.23
CA SER A 12 -6.96 2.04 14.37
C SER A 12 -6.71 3.30 13.53
N ALA A 13 -7.77 4.00 13.11
CA ALA A 13 -7.69 5.18 12.23
C ALA A 13 -6.88 6.39 12.79
N ASP A 14 -6.20 6.22 13.92
CA ASP A 14 -5.41 7.21 14.66
C ASP A 14 -3.89 6.88 14.67
N GLU A 15 -3.46 5.72 14.16
CA GLU A 15 -2.04 5.34 14.18
C GLU A 15 -1.23 5.95 13.01
N PRO A 16 0.01 6.40 13.26
CA PRO A 16 0.88 6.95 12.22
C PRO A 16 1.16 5.87 11.16
N CYS A 17 1.17 6.23 9.89
CA CYS A 17 1.40 5.30 8.77
C CYS A 17 2.55 5.78 7.87
N ASP A 18 3.18 4.90 7.11
CA ASP A 18 4.05 5.29 6.00
C ASP A 18 3.29 5.15 4.66
N LEU A 19 3.80 5.78 3.60
CA LEU A 19 3.18 5.76 2.28
C LEU A 19 4.15 5.18 1.25
N VAL A 20 3.74 4.12 0.55
CA VAL A 20 4.47 3.57 -0.59
C VAL A 20 3.83 4.08 -1.89
N THR A 21 4.59 4.81 -2.70
CA THR A 21 4.15 5.36 -3.99
C THR A 21 4.78 4.59 -5.15
N VAL A 22 3.97 4.26 -6.16
CA VAL A 22 4.36 3.51 -7.36
C VAL A 22 3.69 4.05 -8.63
N PRO A 23 4.24 3.81 -9.83
CA PRO A 23 3.56 4.10 -11.08
C PRO A 23 2.18 3.40 -11.18
N ALA A 24 1.22 4.06 -11.82
CA ALA A 24 -0.17 3.60 -11.77
C ALA A 24 -0.38 2.19 -12.35
N ARG A 25 0.28 1.87 -13.48
CA ARG A 25 0.22 0.52 -14.08
C ARG A 25 0.64 -0.56 -13.09
N GLN A 26 1.79 -0.38 -12.43
CA GLN A 26 2.30 -1.35 -11.46
C GLN A 26 1.42 -1.43 -10.21
N GLY A 27 0.95 -0.28 -9.72
CA GLY A 27 0.07 -0.21 -8.56
C GLY A 27 -1.28 -0.90 -8.78
N LEU A 28 -1.92 -0.72 -9.94
CA LEU A 28 -3.20 -1.35 -10.25
C LEU A 28 -3.08 -2.87 -10.36
N GLU A 29 -2.03 -3.37 -11.01
CA GLU A 29 -1.72 -4.81 -11.04
C GLU A 29 -1.46 -5.36 -9.63
N ALA A 30 -0.75 -4.62 -8.78
CA ALA A 30 -0.54 -5.02 -7.39
C ALA A 30 -1.86 -5.07 -6.60
N VAL A 31 -2.76 -4.10 -6.77
CA VAL A 31 -4.11 -4.12 -6.14
C VAL A 31 -4.89 -5.35 -6.57
N ASP A 32 -4.89 -5.67 -7.86
CA ASP A 32 -5.59 -6.82 -8.40
C ASP A 32 -5.00 -8.15 -7.87
N ILE A 33 -3.66 -8.29 -7.86
CA ILE A 33 -2.97 -9.45 -7.28
C ILE A 33 -3.34 -9.64 -5.81
N LEU A 34 -3.34 -8.55 -5.02
CA LEU A 34 -3.67 -8.62 -3.61
C LEU A 34 -5.14 -9.04 -3.38
N ARG A 35 -6.07 -8.56 -4.23
CA ARG A 35 -7.51 -8.88 -4.15
C ARG A 35 -7.84 -10.32 -4.50
N ARG A 36 -7.04 -10.98 -5.34
CA ARG A 36 -7.27 -12.38 -5.77
C ARG A 36 -6.78 -13.42 -4.75
N GLY A 37 -6.00 -13.03 -3.74
CA GLY A 37 -5.47 -13.95 -2.73
C GLY A 37 -6.52 -14.35 -1.69
N ALA A 38 -7.00 -15.59 -1.72
CA ALA A 38 -8.05 -16.08 -0.82
C ALA A 38 -7.67 -16.12 0.68
N ASP A 39 -6.37 -16.28 0.99
CA ASP A 39 -5.84 -16.39 2.36
C ASP A 39 -5.01 -15.17 2.80
N ARG A 40 -5.09 -14.05 2.08
CA ARG A 40 -4.27 -12.85 2.36
C ARG A 40 -5.07 -11.76 3.07
N PRO A 41 -4.42 -10.96 3.94
CA PRO A 41 -5.09 -9.83 4.59
C PRO A 41 -5.65 -8.86 3.55
N ALA A 42 -6.76 -8.21 3.91
CA ALA A 42 -7.42 -7.24 3.06
C ALA A 42 -6.44 -6.14 2.58
N VAL A 43 -6.59 -5.70 1.34
CA VAL A 43 -5.88 -4.53 0.83
C VAL A 43 -6.29 -3.33 1.67
N GLY A 44 -5.30 -2.64 2.24
CA GLY A 44 -5.55 -1.42 3.00
C GLY A 44 -5.98 -0.26 2.08
N PRO A 45 -6.14 0.94 2.64
CA PRO A 45 -6.52 2.11 1.85
C PRO A 45 -5.46 2.45 0.79
N VAL A 46 -5.94 2.85 -0.39
CA VAL A 46 -5.10 3.16 -1.56
C VAL A 46 -5.53 4.49 -2.17
N ILE A 47 -4.56 5.38 -2.35
CA ILE A 47 -4.69 6.68 -3.01
C ILE A 47 -4.31 6.52 -4.48
N HIS A 48 -4.98 7.23 -5.35
CA HIS A 48 -4.60 7.41 -6.74
C HIS A 48 -4.36 8.89 -7.00
N ASP A 49 -3.13 9.27 -7.35
CA ASP A 49 -2.81 10.61 -7.83
C ASP A 49 -2.83 10.59 -9.36
N GLY A 50 -3.92 11.11 -9.93
CA GLY A 50 -4.11 11.17 -11.37
C GLY A 50 -3.26 12.24 -12.06
N THR A 51 -2.65 13.17 -11.31
CA THR A 51 -1.76 14.21 -11.87
C THR A 51 -0.37 13.65 -12.11
N CYS A 52 0.11 12.81 -11.20
CA CYS A 52 1.42 12.17 -11.30
C CYS A 52 1.37 10.74 -11.87
N ASP A 53 0.18 10.22 -12.20
CA ASP A 53 -0.05 8.83 -12.62
C ASP A 53 0.55 7.80 -11.65
N THR A 54 0.24 7.96 -10.35
CA THR A 54 0.76 7.09 -9.29
C THR A 54 -0.33 6.56 -8.37
N LEU A 55 -0.05 5.40 -7.76
CA LEU A 55 -0.82 4.87 -6.64
C LEU A 55 0.00 4.96 -5.35
N GLY A 56 -0.68 5.27 -4.25
CA GLY A 56 -0.13 5.34 -2.91
C GLY A 56 -0.79 4.32 -1.98
N PHE A 57 -0.02 3.39 -1.42
CA PHE A 57 -0.48 2.40 -0.45
C PHE A 57 -0.11 2.84 0.97
N LEU A 58 -1.09 2.91 1.87
CA LEU A 58 -0.81 3.07 3.28
C LEU A 58 -0.27 1.77 3.86
N VAL A 59 0.83 1.86 4.60
CA VAL A 59 1.54 0.76 5.26
C VAL A 59 1.89 1.13 6.70
N PRO A 60 2.20 0.16 7.58
CA PRO A 60 2.58 0.43 8.97
C PRO A 60 3.78 1.38 9.07
N PRO A 61 3.86 2.17 10.16
CA PRO A 61 4.95 3.11 10.37
C PRO A 61 6.28 2.38 10.54
N GLY A 62 7.36 3.01 10.07
CA GLY A 62 8.70 2.44 10.10
C GLY A 62 9.03 1.58 8.88
N THR A 63 8.05 1.28 8.02
CA THR A 63 8.27 0.59 6.74
C THR A 63 9.29 1.33 5.88
N ALA A 64 9.29 2.66 5.89
CA ALA A 64 10.21 3.48 5.10
C ALA A 64 11.70 3.24 5.43
N GLN A 65 12.04 2.76 6.64
CA GLN A 65 13.44 2.54 7.05
C GLN A 65 14.10 1.35 6.37
N GLY A 66 13.31 0.43 5.82
CA GLY A 66 13.79 -0.80 5.15
C GLY A 66 13.02 -1.08 3.87
N TRP A 67 12.54 -0.03 3.21
CA TRP A 67 11.88 -0.17 1.93
C TRP A 67 12.89 -0.11 0.80
N ASP A 68 13.02 -1.22 0.09
CA ASP A 68 13.92 -1.38 -1.03
C ASP A 68 13.24 -2.23 -2.11
N VAL A 69 12.28 -1.63 -2.81
CA VAL A 69 11.59 -2.26 -3.95
C VAL A 69 11.77 -1.38 -5.19
N PRO A 70 12.32 -1.92 -6.29
CA PRO A 70 12.51 -1.16 -7.52
C PRO A 70 11.21 -0.55 -8.06
N GLY A 71 11.30 0.66 -8.62
CA GLY A 71 10.16 1.36 -9.19
C GLY A 71 9.18 1.93 -8.16
N SER A 72 9.53 1.89 -6.87
CA SER A 72 8.69 2.41 -5.79
C SER A 72 9.47 3.30 -4.84
N ALA A 73 8.78 4.22 -4.17
CA ALA A 73 9.32 5.04 -3.11
C ALA A 73 8.49 4.86 -1.85
N CYS A 74 9.13 4.83 -0.67
CA CYS A 74 8.41 4.83 0.60
C CYS A 74 8.76 6.09 1.39
N THR A 75 7.75 6.91 1.63
CA THR A 75 7.87 8.16 2.37
C THR A 75 7.34 7.95 3.78
N ARG A 76 8.19 8.24 4.77
CA ARG A 76 7.77 8.31 6.16
C ARG A 76 6.84 9.51 6.32
N THR A 77 5.64 9.31 6.87
CA THR A 77 4.72 10.47 7.09
C THR A 77 4.92 11.17 8.44
N ASP A 78 6.03 10.88 9.14
CA ASP A 78 6.51 11.52 10.38
C ASP A 78 5.46 11.67 11.50
N GLY A 79 4.39 10.87 11.50
CA GLY A 79 3.27 11.08 12.42
C GLY A 79 2.55 12.42 12.23
N ARG A 80 2.89 13.20 11.19
CA ARG A 80 2.04 14.28 10.66
C ARG A 80 0.83 13.74 9.93
N GLY A 81 0.77 12.42 9.77
CA GLY A 81 -0.40 11.65 9.44
C GLY A 81 -1.01 12.07 8.12
N LEU A 82 -1.04 11.14 7.17
CA LEU A 82 -2.40 10.81 6.75
C LEU A 82 -3.13 10.31 8.00
N ARG A 83 -3.67 11.24 8.81
CA ARG A 83 -4.96 10.98 9.47
C ARG A 83 -5.82 10.64 8.29
N ILE A 84 -6.13 9.38 8.06
CA ILE A 84 -6.82 8.94 6.85
C ILE A 84 -8.01 9.90 6.65
N PRO A 85 -7.88 10.91 5.79
CA PRO A 85 -8.87 11.96 5.82
C PRO A 85 -10.05 11.41 5.03
N ALA A 86 -11.28 11.82 5.38
CA ALA A 86 -12.45 11.46 4.57
C ALA A 86 -12.22 11.84 3.09
N GLU A 87 -11.34 12.82 2.84
CA GLU A 87 -10.87 13.25 1.53
C GLU A 87 -9.35 13.06 1.34
N PRO A 88 -8.87 12.83 0.12
CA PRO A 88 -7.45 12.67 -0.19
C PRO A 88 -6.66 13.95 0.14
N PRO A 89 -5.40 13.84 0.63
CA PRO A 89 -4.64 14.99 1.14
C PRO A 89 -4.09 15.93 0.06
N VAL A 90 -4.27 15.64 -1.23
CA VAL A 90 -3.67 16.41 -2.34
C VAL A 90 -4.70 16.71 -3.43
N SER A 91 -4.79 17.96 -3.91
CA SER A 91 -5.62 18.33 -5.05
C SER A 91 -5.21 17.52 -6.29
N GLY A 92 -6.18 16.82 -6.92
CA GLY A 92 -5.91 15.91 -8.05
C GLY A 92 -5.65 14.45 -7.65
N SER A 93 -5.61 14.15 -6.35
CA SER A 93 -5.61 12.78 -5.82
C SER A 93 -7.01 12.36 -5.35
N GLY A 94 -7.31 11.06 -5.49
CA GLY A 94 -8.57 10.39 -5.19
C GLY A 94 -8.32 9.14 -4.35
N TRP A 95 -9.28 8.70 -3.53
CA TRP A 95 -9.25 7.35 -2.98
C TRP A 95 -9.56 6.36 -4.10
N LEU A 96 -8.63 5.47 -4.42
CA LEU A 96 -8.94 4.28 -5.21
C LEU A 96 -9.67 3.28 -4.33
N LEU A 97 -9.07 2.96 -3.18
CA LEU A 97 -9.68 2.16 -2.13
C LEU A 97 -9.83 3.05 -0.88
N PRO A 98 -11.05 3.50 -0.56
CA PRO A 98 -11.24 4.35 0.60
C PRO A 98 -11.03 3.56 1.88
N PRO A 99 -10.65 4.24 2.97
CA PRO A 99 -10.68 3.63 4.29
C PRO A 99 -12.09 3.15 4.66
N ALA A 100 -12.17 1.99 5.29
CA ALA A 100 -13.37 1.56 5.99
C ALA A 100 -13.04 1.38 7.48
N ALA A 101 -14.05 1.51 8.34
CA ALA A 101 -13.86 1.40 9.78
C ALA A 101 -13.25 0.03 10.13
N GLY A 102 -12.09 0.04 10.79
CA GLY A 102 -11.37 -1.16 11.20
C GLY A 102 -10.56 -1.86 10.10
N THR A 103 -10.49 -1.30 8.89
CA THR A 103 -9.61 -1.83 7.84
C THR A 103 -8.15 -1.51 8.17
N PRO A 104 -7.27 -2.51 8.35
CA PRO A 104 -5.86 -2.27 8.60
C PRO A 104 -5.19 -1.70 7.34
N VAL A 105 -4.05 -1.03 7.54
CA VAL A 105 -3.14 -0.67 6.45
C VAL A 105 -2.55 -1.92 5.79
N THR A 106 -2.03 -1.78 4.56
CA THR A 106 -1.52 -2.92 3.79
C THR A 106 -0.26 -3.48 4.44
N ASP A 107 -0.21 -4.80 4.64
CA ASP A 107 1.01 -5.48 5.11
C ASP A 107 2.16 -5.21 4.12
N PRO A 108 3.31 -4.67 4.59
CA PRO A 108 4.39 -4.28 3.71
C PRO A 108 5.09 -5.48 3.08
N ALA A 109 5.14 -6.66 3.71
CA ALA A 109 5.72 -7.86 3.10
C ALA A 109 4.86 -8.36 1.95
N VAL A 110 3.54 -8.35 2.12
CA VAL A 110 2.59 -8.75 1.08
C VAL A 110 2.61 -7.74 -0.08
N LEU A 111 2.70 -6.44 0.22
CA LEU A 111 2.83 -5.40 -0.79
C LEU A 111 4.11 -5.56 -1.63
N ARG A 112 5.26 -5.83 -1.00
CA ARG A 112 6.52 -6.09 -1.73
C ARG A 112 6.36 -7.25 -2.72
N ALA A 113 5.78 -8.37 -2.27
CA ALA A 113 5.57 -9.53 -3.13
C ALA A 113 4.62 -9.23 -4.30
N ALA A 114 3.56 -8.44 -4.06
CA ALA A 114 2.63 -8.04 -5.11
C ALA A 114 3.28 -7.10 -6.15
N LEU A 115 4.07 -6.12 -5.70
CA LEU A 115 4.78 -5.19 -6.58
C LEU A 115 5.85 -5.88 -7.44
N ASP A 116 6.57 -6.83 -6.86
CA ASP A 116 7.56 -7.65 -7.55
C ASP A 116 6.89 -8.56 -8.61
N GLN A 117 5.76 -9.17 -8.27
CA GLN A 117 4.97 -9.92 -9.24
C GLN A 117 4.39 -9.02 -10.36
N ALA A 118 3.86 -7.85 -10.02
CA ALA A 118 3.35 -6.88 -11.00
C ALA A 118 4.45 -6.44 -11.97
N ALA A 119 5.66 -6.15 -11.47
CA ALA A 119 6.80 -5.79 -12.32
C ALA A 119 7.12 -6.89 -13.33
N ARG A 120 7.17 -8.16 -12.90
CA ARG A 120 7.38 -9.30 -13.81
C ARG A 120 6.30 -9.43 -14.88
N LEU A 121 5.05 -9.20 -14.53
CA LEU A 121 3.94 -9.26 -15.49
C LEU A 121 4.03 -8.15 -16.52
N ILE A 122 4.38 -6.94 -16.11
CA ILE A 122 4.56 -5.80 -17.00
C ILE A 122 5.75 -6.03 -17.94
N GLU A 123 6.90 -6.46 -17.41
CA GLU A 123 8.07 -6.81 -18.21
C GLU A 123 7.75 -7.89 -19.24
N ALA A 124 7.05 -8.96 -18.83
CA ALA A 124 6.63 -10.02 -19.75
C ALA A 124 5.70 -9.49 -20.85
N ALA A 125 4.75 -8.61 -20.51
CA ALA A 125 3.84 -8.01 -21.48
C ALA A 125 4.56 -7.06 -22.46
N ASP A 126 5.50 -6.26 -21.97
CA ASP A 126 6.24 -5.30 -22.79
C ASP A 126 7.28 -6.01 -23.70
N SER A 127 7.82 -7.16 -23.28
CA SER A 127 8.73 -7.99 -24.09
C SER A 127 8.06 -8.77 -25.24
N CYS A 128 6.73 -8.94 -25.19
CA CYS A 128 5.95 -9.63 -26.23
C CYS A 128 5.56 -8.71 -27.40
N ARG A 129 6.03 -7.46 -27.41
CA ARG A 129 5.63 -6.42 -28.36
C ARG A 129 6.52 -6.37 -29.60
#